data_AF-A0A968C348-F1
#
_entry.id   AF-A0A968C348-F1
#
_cell.length_a   1.000
_cell.length_b   1.000
_cell.length_c   1.000
_cell.angle_alpha   90.00
_cell.angle_beta   90.00
_cell.angle_gamma   90.00
#
_symmetry.space_group_name_H-M   'P 1'
#
loop_
_entity.id
_entity.type
_entity.pdbx_description
1 polymer ?
#
loop_
_entity_poly.entity_id
_entity_poly.type
_entity_poly.pdbx_seq_one_letter_code
_entity_poly.pdbx_strand_id
1 'polypeptide(L)'
;VGFMPSQAWRGTDLFKVRPDVRTVRDPYSDREYTAFPALRADVTVIHAPVADQAGNARVTGNLALDRELGLASELVVITAERI
;
A
#
# COMPACT_ATOMS: atom_id res chain seq x y z
N VAL A 1 -9.23 5.77 -4.59
CA VAL A 1 -8.39 6.90 -5.04
C VAL A 1 -7.46 6.41 -6.15
N GLY A 2 -7.15 7.22 -7.17
CA GLY A 2 -6.35 6.79 -8.32
C GLY A 2 -4.83 6.84 -8.13
N PHE A 3 -4.34 7.78 -7.33
CA PHE A 3 -2.92 7.95 -6.99
C PHE A 3 -2.75 8.73 -5.68
N MET A 4 -1.55 8.71 -5.09
CA MET A 4 -1.16 9.60 -3.99
C MET A 4 0.04 10.48 -4.40
N PRO A 5 -0.03 11.82 -4.22
CA PRO A 5 1.10 12.69 -4.50
C PRO A 5 2.17 12.62 -3.39
N SER A 6 3.44 12.66 -3.76
CA SER A 6 4.57 12.75 -2.83
C SER A 6 5.79 13.41 -3.47
N GLN A 7 6.75 13.85 -2.63
CA GLN A 7 8.04 14.37 -3.08
C GLN A 7 9.09 13.27 -3.28
N ALA A 8 8.78 12.03 -2.90
CA ALA A 8 9.67 10.90 -3.03
C ALA A 8 10.09 10.64 -4.50
N TRP A 9 11.23 9.98 -4.66
CA TRP A 9 11.87 9.58 -5.93
C TRP A 9 12.49 10.70 -6.76
N ARG A 10 12.25 11.99 -6.46
CA ARG A 10 12.91 13.08 -7.18
C ARG A 10 14.43 13.01 -7.05
N GLY A 11 15.11 13.27 -8.17
CA GLY A 11 16.57 13.21 -8.25
C GLY A 11 17.14 11.78 -8.19
N THR A 12 16.29 10.75 -8.23
CA THR A 12 16.71 9.35 -8.28
C THR A 12 16.48 8.76 -9.67
N ASP A 13 17.13 7.63 -9.94
CA ASP A 13 16.93 6.86 -11.17
C ASP A 13 15.71 5.94 -11.12
N LEU A 14 14.88 5.99 -10.06
CA LEU A 14 13.72 5.10 -9.91
C LEU A 14 12.69 5.26 -11.02
N PHE A 15 12.56 6.45 -11.61
CA PHE A 15 11.71 6.68 -12.77
C PHE A 15 12.13 5.88 -14.01
N LYS A 16 13.41 5.51 -14.14
CA LYS A 16 13.91 4.70 -15.27
C LYS A 16 13.42 3.25 -15.19
N VAL A 17 13.24 2.72 -13.98
CA VAL A 17 12.82 1.33 -13.74
C VAL A 17 11.32 1.19 -13.48
N ARG A 18 10.61 2.30 -13.24
CA ARG A 18 9.16 2.37 -13.02
C ARG A 18 8.51 3.43 -13.93
N PRO A 19 8.48 3.18 -15.26
CA PRO A 19 7.94 4.13 -16.23
C PRO A 19 6.42 4.37 -16.11
N ASP A 20 5.74 3.54 -15.32
CA ASP A 20 4.33 3.70 -14.95
C ASP A 20 4.10 4.84 -13.93
N VAL A 21 5.13 5.21 -13.16
CA VAL A 21 5.06 6.31 -12.18
C VAL A 21 5.38 7.63 -12.85
N ARG A 22 4.47 8.60 -12.72
CA ARG A 22 4.53 9.90 -13.42
C ARG A 22 4.58 11.07 -12.45
N THR A 23 4.83 12.27 -12.95
CA THR A 23 4.69 13.51 -12.17
C THR A 23 3.38 14.22 -12.50
N VAL A 24 2.90 15.04 -11.56
CA VAL A 24 1.73 15.91 -11.69
C VAL A 24 2.03 17.28 -11.10
N ARG A 25 1.50 18.34 -11.69
CA ARG A 25 1.58 19.71 -11.14
C ARG A 25 0.38 19.98 -10.23
N ASP A 26 0.66 20.39 -9.00
CA ASP A 26 -0.36 20.80 -8.02
C ASP A 26 -1.04 22.09 -8.49
N PRO A 27 -2.38 22.08 -8.66
CA PRO A 27 -3.11 23.23 -9.19
C PRO A 27 -3.16 24.45 -8.25
N TYR A 28 -2.80 24.30 -6.97
CA TYR A 28 -2.86 25.39 -5.99
C TYR A 28 -1.49 26.02 -5.72
N SER A 29 -0.42 25.24 -5.82
CA SER A 29 0.94 25.71 -5.48
C SER A 29 1.91 25.74 -6.66
N ASP A 30 1.49 25.25 -7.84
CA ASP A 30 2.32 25.11 -9.02
C ASP A 30 3.56 24.22 -8.85
N ARG A 31 3.66 23.52 -7.71
CA ARG A 31 4.73 22.57 -7.44
C ARG A 31 4.46 21.27 -8.18
N GLU A 32 5.49 20.72 -8.82
CA GLU A 32 5.45 19.36 -9.32
C GLU A 32 5.48 18.36 -8.15
N TYR A 33 4.85 17.20 -8.28
CA TYR A 33 4.86 16.05 -7.36
C TYR A 33 4.96 14.72 -8.12
N THR A 34 5.54 13.71 -7.50
CA THR A 34 5.46 12.32 -7.99
C THR A 34 4.07 11.78 -7.68
N ALA A 35 3.37 11.28 -8.69
CA ALA A 35 2.05 10.65 -8.57
C ALA A 35 2.20 9.13 -8.50
N PHE A 36 2.17 8.59 -7.28
CA PHE A 36 2.26 7.14 -7.07
C PHE A 36 0.92 6.49 -7.39
N PRO A 37 0.85 5.60 -8.40
CA PRO A 37 -0.40 4.93 -8.75
C PRO A 37 -0.91 4.09 -7.57
N ALA A 38 -2.22 3.92 -7.49
CA ALA A 38 -2.82 3.05 -6.48
C ALA A 38 -2.24 1.63 -6.57
N LEU A 39 -1.77 1.11 -5.43
CA LEU A 39 -1.41 -0.30 -5.32
C LEU A 39 -2.71 -1.12 -5.29
N ARG A 40 -2.82 -2.08 -6.21
CA ARG A 40 -3.92 -3.05 -6.25
C ARG A 40 -3.31 -4.44 -6.24
N ALA A 41 -3.53 -5.15 -5.14
CA ALA A 41 -3.11 -6.53 -5.02
C ALA A 41 -4.30 -7.44 -5.32
N ASP A 42 -4.06 -8.56 -6.01
CA ASP A 42 -5.09 -9.58 -6.18
C ASP A 42 -5.29 -10.33 -4.85
N VAL A 43 -4.18 -10.63 -4.17
CA VAL A 43 -4.16 -11.35 -2.90
C VAL A 43 -3.15 -10.72 -1.94
N THR A 44 -3.56 -10.52 -0.69
CA THR A 44 -2.65 -10.24 0.43
C THR A 44 -2.67 -11.37 1.44
N VAL A 45 -1.49 -11.70 1.97
CA VAL A 45 -1.33 -12.69 3.04
C VAL A 45 -0.84 -11.97 4.30
N ILE A 46 -1.59 -12.06 5.40
CA ILE A 46 -1.25 -11.46 6.70
C ILE A 46 -1.03 -12.58 7.71
N HIS A 47 0.02 -12.46 8.52
CA HIS A 47 0.24 -13.33 9.67
C HIS A 47 -0.19 -12.64 10.96
N ALA A 48 -0.98 -13.33 11.79
CA ALA A 48 -1.47 -12.80 13.05
C ALA A 48 -1.26 -13.79 14.20
N PRO A 49 -0.93 -13.32 15.42
CA PRO A 49 -0.88 -14.20 16.58
C PRO A 49 -2.23 -14.88 16.90
N VAL A 50 -3.34 -14.17 16.72
CA VAL A 50 -4.69 -14.71 16.96
C VAL A 50 -5.63 -14.21 15.88
N ALA A 51 -6.45 -15.11 15.34
CA ALA A 51 -7.58 -14.79 14.47
C ALA A 51 -8.83 -15.56 14.91
N ASP A 52 -9.97 -15.32 14.29
CA ASP A 52 -11.17 -16.14 14.46
C ASP A 52 -11.74 -16.62 13.11
N GLN A 53 -12.74 -17.50 13.16
CA GLN A 53 -13.38 -18.04 11.96
C GLN A 53 -14.19 -17.01 11.16
N ALA A 54 -14.50 -15.85 11.74
CA ALA A 54 -15.18 -14.76 11.05
C ALA A 54 -14.19 -13.88 10.25
N GLY A 55 -12.88 -14.15 10.35
CA GLY A 55 -11.83 -13.40 9.67
C GLY A 55 -11.34 -12.18 10.45
N ASN A 56 -11.74 -12.03 11.72
CA ASN A 56 -11.10 -11.03 12.58
C ASN A 56 -9.70 -11.50 12.93
N ALA A 57 -8.73 -10.60 12.89
CA ALA A 57 -7.36 -10.88 13.30
C ALA A 57 -6.83 -9.79 14.22
N ARG A 58 -6.14 -10.21 15.28
CA ARG A 58 -5.43 -9.31 16.17
C ARG A 58 -3.96 -9.32 15.82
N VAL A 59 -3.57 -8.35 14.98
CA VAL A 59 -2.16 -8.06 14.70
C VAL A 59 -1.64 -7.10 15.76
N THR A 60 -0.53 -7.44 16.42
CA THR A 60 0.05 -6.66 17.52
C THR A 60 1.50 -6.29 17.22
N GLY A 61 1.95 -5.13 17.71
CA GLY A 61 3.31 -4.66 17.51
C GLY A 61 3.41 -3.75 16.28
N ASN A 62 4.46 -3.94 15.47
CA ASN A 62 4.65 -3.18 14.23
C ASN A 62 3.78 -3.77 13.13
N LEU A 63 2.79 -3.01 12.67
CA LEU A 63 1.86 -3.42 11.62
C LEU A 63 2.44 -3.29 10.21
N ALA A 64 3.56 -2.60 10.04
CA ALA A 64 4.13 -2.25 8.73
C ALA A 64 3.06 -1.74 7.75
N LEU A 65 2.60 -2.59 6.82
CA LEU A 65 1.56 -2.28 5.83
C LEU A 65 0.37 -3.26 5.87
N ASP A 66 0.22 -4.06 6.92
CA ASP A 66 -0.78 -5.14 6.99
C ASP A 66 -2.20 -4.61 6.76
N ARG A 67 -2.52 -3.48 7.37
CA ARG A 67 -3.84 -2.85 7.23
C ARG A 67 -4.04 -2.30 5.82
N GLU A 68 -3.06 -1.59 5.29
CA GLU A 68 -3.09 -0.98 3.96
C GLU A 68 -3.20 -2.04 2.87
N LEU A 69 -2.41 -3.12 2.97
CA LEU A 69 -2.44 -4.26 2.05
C LEU A 69 -3.76 -5.02 2.15
N GLY A 70 -4.28 -5.21 3.36
CA GLY A 70 -5.61 -5.81 3.56
C GLY A 70 -6.73 -5.01 2.88
N LEU A 71 -6.65 -3.67 2.89
CA LEU A 71 -7.61 -2.79 2.23
C LEU A 71 -7.39 -2.64 0.71
N ALA A 72 -6.16 -2.88 0.24
CA ALA A 72 -5.78 -2.75 -1.16
C ALA A 72 -5.98 -4.02 -1.98
N SER A 73 -6.49 -5.10 -1.37
CA SER A 73 -6.59 -6.42 -1.97
C SER A 73 -8.01 -6.89 -2.22
N GLU A 74 -8.21 -7.68 -3.28
CA GLU A 74 -9.49 -8.35 -3.53
C GLU A 74 -9.73 -9.53 -2.58
N LEU A 75 -8.66 -10.28 -2.28
CA LEU A 75 -8.67 -11.40 -1.33
C LEU A 75 -7.61 -11.20 -0.24
N VAL A 76 -8.00 -11.46 1.01
CA VAL A 76 -7.08 -11.47 2.15
C VAL A 76 -7.05 -12.87 2.77
N VAL A 77 -5.86 -13.44 2.83
CA VAL A 77 -5.60 -14.72 3.51
C VAL A 77 -4.91 -14.43 4.83
N ILE A 78 -5.48 -14.92 5.92
CA ILE A 78 -4.91 -14.76 7.27
C ILE A 78 -4.35 -16.10 7.71
N THR A 79 -3.07 -16.11 8.05
CA THR A 79 -2.46 -17.22 8.80
C THR A 79 -2.40 -16.85 10.26
N ALA A 80 -2.71 -17.79 11.16
CA ALA A 80 -2.76 -17.51 12.58
C ALA A 80 -2.08 -18.57 13.43
N GLU A 81 -1.40 -18.15 14.50
CA GLU A 81 -0.86 -19.08 15.50
C GLU A 81 -1.97 -19.74 16.33
N ARG A 82 -3.10 -19.03 16.50
CA ARG A 82 -4.30 -19.52 17.21
C ARG A 82 -5.59 -19.01 16.56
N ILE A 83 -6.60 -19.87 16.54
CA ILE A 83 -8.01 -19.57 16.21
C ILE A 83 -8.82 -19.50 17.51
#